data_AF-A0A1F2XQH1-F1
#
_entry.id   AF-A0A1F2XQH1-F1
#
_cell.length_a   1.000
_cell.length_b   1.000
_cell.length_c   1.000
_cell.angle_alpha   90.00
_cell.angle_beta   90.00
_cell.angle_gamma   90.00
#
_symmetry.space_group_name_H-M   'P 1'
#
loop_
_entity.id
_entity.type
_entity.pdbx_description
1 polymer ?
#
loop_
_entity_poly.entity_id
_entity_poly.type
_entity_poly.pdbx_seq_one_letter_code
_entity_poly.pdbx_strand_id
1 'polypeptide(L)'
;MIMKIGRSIALAAALILTSLPAALGEVNFGHFIGKFVAEFGDDGRKVTLQEPYGFVDPAGQEWNVPDGYKTDGASVPAALWALYPPFTGNYRSAAVIHDYYCEIKDRSWQDTHKVFYFAMRAAHVDEKTAKIMYGAVYLFGPRWGPGTGPGQRSAPVKATVEQQEKLVKELQNLVEKDNPDLDSLVAEAKRMSEKATGPLPKSPE
;
A
#
# COMPACT_ATOMS: atom_id res chain seq x y z
N MET A 1 70.83 -46.16 -13.31
CA MET A 1 69.85 -46.95 -14.11
C MET A 1 68.71 -47.31 -13.15
N ILE A 2 67.65 -46.50 -13.02
CA ILE A 2 66.36 -46.63 -13.74
C ILE A 2 65.90 -48.11 -13.72
N MET A 3 64.82 -48.53 -13.05
CA MET A 3 63.43 -48.20 -13.39
C MET A 3 62.41 -48.67 -12.32
N LYS A 4 61.23 -48.04 -12.36
CA LYS A 4 60.04 -48.09 -11.49
C LYS A 4 59.31 -49.44 -11.42
N ILE A 5 58.64 -49.70 -10.28
CA ILE A 5 57.40 -50.50 -10.23
C ILE A 5 56.32 -49.63 -9.59
N GLY A 6 55.31 -49.27 -10.38
CA GLY A 6 54.14 -48.51 -9.93
C GLY A 6 53.11 -49.42 -9.28
N ARG A 7 52.44 -48.91 -8.24
CA ARG A 7 51.18 -49.43 -7.73
C ARG A 7 50.12 -48.35 -7.91
N SER A 8 49.17 -48.63 -8.79
CA SER A 8 47.97 -47.83 -8.98
C SER A 8 47.05 -48.00 -7.77
N ILE A 9 46.68 -46.88 -7.13
CA ILE A 9 45.55 -46.82 -6.20
C ILE A 9 44.53 -45.92 -6.86
N ALA A 10 43.42 -46.50 -7.31
CA ALA A 10 42.27 -45.75 -7.80
C ALA A 10 41.57 -45.10 -6.60
N LEU A 11 41.54 -43.76 -6.57
CA LEU A 11 40.78 -43.00 -5.59
C LEU A 11 39.42 -42.66 -6.21
N ALA A 12 38.34 -43.28 -5.72
CA ALA A 12 36.98 -42.90 -6.08
C ALA A 12 36.61 -41.61 -5.35
N ALA A 13 36.49 -40.50 -6.09
CA ALA A 13 35.97 -39.25 -5.55
C ALA A 13 34.44 -39.28 -5.60
N ALA A 14 33.80 -39.43 -4.43
CA ALA A 14 32.37 -39.22 -4.30
C ALA A 14 32.08 -37.71 -4.28
N LEU A 15 31.57 -37.16 -5.38
CA LEU A 15 31.00 -35.82 -5.39
C LEU A 15 29.67 -35.85 -4.63
N ILE A 16 29.67 -35.36 -3.40
CA ILE A 16 28.43 -35.02 -2.69
C ILE A 16 28.00 -33.64 -3.22
N LEU A 17 27.08 -33.62 -4.19
CA LEU A 17 26.38 -32.40 -4.56
C LEU A 17 25.45 -32.01 -3.40
N THR A 18 25.90 -31.14 -2.50
CA THR A 18 24.99 -30.45 -1.59
C THR A 18 24.25 -29.38 -2.38
N SER A 19 22.98 -29.61 -2.70
CA SER A 19 22.11 -28.58 -3.25
C SER A 19 21.92 -27.48 -2.20
N LEU A 20 22.51 -26.31 -2.44
CA LEU A 20 22.19 -25.11 -1.66
C LEU A 20 20.72 -24.77 -1.94
N PRO A 21 19.86 -24.64 -0.92
CA PRO A 21 18.55 -24.06 -1.14
C PRO A 21 18.77 -22.61 -1.59
N ALA A 22 18.25 -22.27 -2.77
CA ALA A 22 18.16 -20.88 -3.19
C ALA A 22 17.37 -20.14 -2.10
N ALA A 23 18.02 -19.19 -1.43
CA ALA A 23 17.34 -18.29 -0.52
C ALA A 23 16.35 -17.47 -1.35
N LEU A 24 15.08 -17.91 -1.38
CA LEU A 24 13.99 -17.05 -1.80
C LEU A 24 13.99 -15.91 -0.79
N GLY A 25 14.46 -14.72 -1.21
CA GLY A 25 14.48 -13.55 -0.35
C GLY A 25 13.10 -13.33 0.24
N GLU A 26 12.99 -13.23 1.56
CA GLU A 26 11.71 -12.91 2.19
C GLU A 26 11.20 -11.58 1.63
N VAL A 27 9.94 -11.56 1.21
CA VAL A 27 9.31 -10.33 0.74
C VAL A 27 9.15 -9.42 1.96
N ASN A 28 10.02 -8.42 2.06
CA ASN A 28 9.99 -7.45 3.14
C ASN A 28 8.96 -6.36 2.82
N PHE A 29 7.91 -6.29 3.65
CA PHE A 29 6.90 -5.24 3.56
C PHE A 29 7.11 -4.12 4.58
N GLY A 30 8.13 -4.19 5.44
CA GLY A 30 8.30 -3.29 6.58
C GLY A 30 7.74 -3.87 7.88
N HIS A 31 7.77 -3.08 8.95
CA HIS A 31 7.30 -3.49 10.28
C HIS A 31 6.78 -2.32 11.10
N PHE A 32 5.84 -2.59 12.01
CA PHE A 32 5.32 -1.59 12.93
C PHE A 32 6.24 -1.37 14.14
N ILE A 33 6.26 -0.13 14.61
CA ILE A 33 6.91 0.29 15.86
C ILE A 33 5.83 0.62 16.87
N GLY A 34 5.97 0.10 18.09
CA GLY A 34 5.01 0.33 19.18
C GLY A 34 3.75 -0.52 19.07
N LYS A 35 2.89 -0.40 20.07
CA LYS A 35 1.59 -1.10 20.11
C LYS A 35 0.50 -0.13 19.70
N PHE A 36 -0.44 -0.58 18.88
CA PHE A 36 -1.63 0.22 18.60
C PHE A 36 -2.55 0.21 19.83
N VAL A 37 -2.47 1.28 20.63
CA VAL A 37 -3.30 1.53 21.81
C VAL A 37 -4.08 2.81 21.57
N ALA A 38 -5.40 2.71 21.54
CA ALA A 38 -6.27 3.85 21.25
C ALA A 38 -7.55 3.81 22.09
N GLU A 39 -8.10 4.98 22.35
CA GLU A 39 -9.36 5.18 23.07
C GLU A 39 -10.40 5.78 22.12
N PHE A 40 -11.61 5.20 22.08
CA PHE A 40 -12.72 5.78 21.34
C PHE A 40 -13.24 7.01 22.07
N GLY A 41 -13.43 8.11 21.34
CA GLY A 41 -14.13 9.27 21.85
C GLY A 41 -15.63 9.00 22.01
N ASP A 42 -16.32 9.93 22.69
CA ASP A 42 -17.77 9.84 22.95
C ASP A 42 -18.64 9.74 21.68
N ASP A 43 -18.08 10.13 20.52
CA ASP A 43 -18.75 10.03 19.22
C ASP A 43 -18.77 8.59 18.65
N GLY A 44 -18.06 7.65 19.28
CA GLY A 44 -17.96 6.25 18.87
C GLY A 44 -17.27 6.05 17.52
N ARG A 45 -16.67 7.10 16.95
CA ARG A 45 -16.11 7.09 15.59
C ARG A 45 -14.65 7.46 15.57
N LYS A 46 -14.25 8.48 16.32
CA LYS A 46 -12.85 8.91 16.40
C LYS A 46 -12.14 8.14 17.49
N VAL A 47 -10.90 7.76 17.20
CA VAL A 47 -9.99 7.21 18.20
C VAL A 47 -8.85 8.18 18.45
N THR A 48 -8.40 8.24 19.70
CA THR A 48 -7.20 8.96 20.11
C THR A 48 -6.11 7.97 20.46
N LEU A 49 -4.93 8.09 19.84
CA LEU A 49 -3.77 7.29 20.21
C LEU A 49 -3.34 7.60 21.65
N GLN A 50 -3.10 6.55 22.43
CA GLN A 50 -2.65 6.66 23.82
C GLN A 50 -1.13 6.46 23.96
N GLU A 51 -0.50 5.89 22.94
CA GLU A 51 0.94 5.65 22.86
C GLU A 51 1.45 6.11 21.49
N PRO A 52 2.74 6.50 21.36
CA PRO A 52 3.36 6.69 20.06
C PRO A 52 3.29 5.41 19.24
N TYR A 53 3.01 5.56 17.94
CA TYR A 53 2.88 4.45 17.01
C TYR A 53 3.66 4.75 15.74
N GLY A 54 4.18 3.73 15.07
CA GLY A 54 4.98 3.98 13.87
C GLY A 54 5.09 2.80 12.95
N PHE A 55 5.73 3.05 11.81
CA PHE A 55 6.00 2.05 10.80
C PHE A 55 7.33 2.33 10.10
N VAL A 56 8.13 1.29 9.86
CA VAL A 56 9.33 1.35 9.02
C VAL A 56 9.01 0.65 7.73
N ASP A 57 9.11 1.36 6.61
CA ASP A 57 8.83 0.79 5.29
C ASP A 57 10.00 -0.07 4.75
N PRO A 58 9.84 -0.76 3.61
CA PRO A 58 10.90 -1.60 3.04
C PRO A 58 12.20 -0.86 2.68
N ALA A 59 12.14 0.46 2.50
CA ALA A 59 13.30 1.30 2.23
C ALA A 59 14.00 1.77 3.53
N GLY A 60 13.47 1.41 4.70
CA GLY A 60 13.99 1.84 6.00
C GLY A 60 13.53 3.23 6.40
N GLN A 61 12.57 3.83 5.69
CA GLN A 61 12.02 5.13 6.07
C GLN A 61 11.03 4.95 7.22
N GLU A 62 11.20 5.77 8.26
CA GLU A 62 10.31 5.81 9.41
C GLU A 62 9.10 6.71 9.17
N TRP A 63 7.95 6.23 9.61
CA TRP A 63 6.65 6.86 9.57
C TRP A 63 6.07 6.87 10.99
N ASN A 64 6.34 7.94 11.74
CA ASN A 64 6.05 8.02 13.17
C ASN A 64 4.84 8.91 13.44
N VAL A 65 3.95 8.44 14.32
CA VAL A 65 2.72 9.12 14.75
C VAL A 65 2.81 9.33 16.26
N PRO A 66 2.68 10.58 16.75
CA PRO A 66 2.73 10.87 18.17
C PRO A 66 1.48 10.34 18.88
N ASP A 67 1.59 10.12 20.19
CA ASP A 67 0.44 9.97 21.06
C ASP A 67 -0.45 11.23 21.00
N GLY A 68 -1.72 11.07 21.39
CA GLY A 68 -2.72 12.13 21.30
C GLY A 68 -3.23 12.41 19.88
N TYR A 69 -2.67 11.78 18.84
CA TYR A 69 -3.21 11.90 17.48
C TYR A 69 -4.65 11.34 17.42
N LYS A 70 -5.53 12.10 16.77
CA LYS A 70 -6.95 11.77 16.62
C LYS A 70 -7.25 11.42 15.17
N THR A 71 -7.78 10.24 14.94
CA THR A 71 -8.11 9.73 13.59
C THR A 71 -9.49 9.10 13.62
N ASP A 72 -10.22 9.17 12.51
CA ASP A 72 -11.47 8.42 12.30
C ASP A 72 -11.27 7.16 11.43
N GLY A 73 -10.01 6.82 11.11
CA GLY A 73 -9.61 5.64 10.35
C GLY A 73 -10.11 5.65 8.91
N ALA A 74 -10.54 6.81 8.41
CA ALA A 74 -11.41 6.93 7.25
C ALA A 74 -10.76 7.61 6.03
N SER A 75 -9.44 7.60 5.90
CA SER A 75 -8.79 8.02 4.65
C SER A 75 -9.14 7.17 3.42
N VAL A 76 -9.73 5.99 3.63
CA VAL A 76 -10.25 5.15 2.56
C VAL A 76 -11.53 5.78 2.00
N PRO A 77 -11.69 5.96 0.68
CA PRO A 77 -12.87 6.57 0.07
C PRO A 77 -14.18 5.90 0.50
N ALA A 78 -15.23 6.70 0.76
CA ALA A 78 -16.51 6.21 1.29
C ALA A 78 -17.15 5.09 0.44
N ALA A 79 -16.92 5.08 -0.88
CA ALA A 79 -17.35 4.01 -1.78
C ALA A 79 -16.80 2.62 -1.40
N LEU A 80 -15.69 2.55 -0.66
CA LEU A 80 -15.13 1.29 -0.15
C LEU A 80 -15.65 0.89 1.23
N TRP A 81 -16.35 1.76 1.97
CA TRP A 81 -16.75 1.46 3.36
C TRP A 81 -17.75 0.32 3.47
N ALA A 82 -18.49 -0.01 2.40
CA ALA A 82 -19.36 -1.18 2.38
C ALA A 82 -18.58 -2.50 2.49
N LEU A 83 -17.35 -2.56 1.98
CA LEU A 83 -16.48 -3.74 2.04
C LEU A 83 -15.38 -3.62 3.10
N TYR A 84 -14.91 -2.40 3.34
CA TYR A 84 -13.83 -2.07 4.27
C TYR A 84 -14.26 -0.92 5.21
N PRO A 85 -15.14 -1.20 6.20
CA PRO A 85 -15.63 -0.18 7.13
C PRO A 85 -14.52 0.30 8.07
N PRO A 86 -14.42 1.61 8.38
CA PRO A 86 -13.37 2.16 9.24
C PRO A 86 -13.10 1.35 10.53
N PHE A 87 -11.83 1.24 10.92
CA PHE A 87 -11.34 0.47 12.07
C PHE A 87 -11.68 -1.03 12.10
N THR A 88 -12.13 -1.63 10.99
CA THR A 88 -12.31 -3.09 10.92
C THR A 88 -11.06 -3.78 10.39
N GLY A 89 -10.87 -5.05 10.77
CA GLY A 89 -9.76 -5.86 10.27
C GLY A 89 -8.37 -5.28 10.56
N ASN A 90 -7.35 -5.85 9.92
CA ASN A 90 -5.95 -5.51 10.22
C ASN A 90 -5.47 -4.20 9.59
N TYR A 91 -6.19 -3.65 8.60
CA TYR A 91 -5.77 -2.43 7.93
C TYR A 91 -5.89 -1.18 8.82
N ARG A 92 -6.62 -1.24 9.94
CA ARG A 92 -6.70 -0.15 10.93
C ARG A 92 -5.33 0.35 11.38
N SER A 93 -4.36 -0.56 11.55
CA SER A 93 -2.97 -0.22 11.89
C SER A 93 -2.31 0.61 10.80
N ALA A 94 -2.57 0.30 9.53
CA ALA A 94 -2.06 1.06 8.40
C ALA A 94 -2.78 2.42 8.22
N ALA A 95 -4.09 2.46 8.53
CA ALA A 95 -4.91 3.66 8.38
C ALA A 95 -4.41 4.81 9.27
N VAL A 96 -4.01 4.51 10.51
CA VAL A 96 -3.46 5.52 11.45
C VAL A 96 -2.23 6.23 10.85
N ILE A 97 -1.29 5.46 10.28
CA ILE A 97 -0.09 6.00 9.63
C ILE A 97 -0.50 6.89 8.45
N HIS A 98 -1.38 6.39 7.58
CA HIS A 98 -1.82 7.11 6.40
C HIS A 98 -2.56 8.42 6.74
N ASP A 99 -3.52 8.37 7.66
CA ASP A 99 -4.32 9.52 8.11
C ASP A 99 -3.41 10.64 8.63
N TYR A 100 -2.47 10.30 9.52
CA TYR A 100 -1.53 11.27 10.09
C TYR A 100 -0.73 11.98 9.01
N TYR A 101 -0.14 11.22 8.08
CA TYR A 101 0.70 11.79 7.02
C TYR A 101 -0.12 12.52 5.93
N CYS A 102 -1.38 12.19 5.73
CA CYS A 102 -2.30 12.98 4.91
C CYS A 102 -2.67 14.32 5.56
N GLU A 103 -2.71 14.39 6.88
CA GLU A 103 -2.99 15.61 7.64
C GLU A 103 -1.78 16.56 7.64
N ILE A 104 -0.61 16.06 8.05
CA ILE A 104 0.58 16.91 8.23
C ILE A 104 1.32 17.22 6.92
N LYS A 105 1.18 16.38 5.89
CA LYS A 105 1.73 16.59 4.54
C LYS A 105 3.26 16.80 4.48
N ASP A 106 3.99 16.21 5.42
CA ASP A 106 5.47 16.21 5.51
C ASP A 106 6.14 15.27 4.47
N ARG A 107 5.36 14.40 3.82
CA ARG A 107 5.84 13.49 2.77
C ARG A 107 5.07 13.74 1.48
N SER A 108 5.54 13.23 0.35
CA SER A 108 4.78 13.34 -0.90
C SER A 108 3.46 12.57 -0.77
N TRP A 109 2.39 13.01 -1.43
CA TRP A 109 1.12 12.27 -1.40
C TRP A 109 1.27 10.86 -1.99
N GLN A 110 2.17 10.69 -2.96
CA GLN A 110 2.49 9.40 -3.55
C GLN A 110 3.10 8.44 -2.52
N ASP A 111 4.10 8.91 -1.77
CA ASP A 111 4.75 8.10 -0.74
C ASP A 111 3.80 7.83 0.42
N THR A 112 3.01 8.82 0.85
CA THR A 112 1.99 8.66 1.89
C THR A 112 0.95 7.60 1.50
N HIS A 113 0.46 7.62 0.27
CA HIS A 113 -0.47 6.57 -0.19
C HIS A 113 0.23 5.22 -0.36
N LYS A 114 1.50 5.19 -0.77
CA LYS A 114 2.25 3.94 -0.97
C LYS A 114 2.60 3.26 0.35
N VAL A 115 2.95 4.01 1.41
CA VAL A 115 3.21 3.42 2.73
C VAL A 115 1.98 2.72 3.28
N PHE A 116 0.77 3.18 2.93
CA PHE A 116 -0.46 2.48 3.32
C PHE A 116 -0.51 1.05 2.77
N TYR A 117 -0.10 0.82 1.52
CA TYR A 117 0.03 -0.53 0.96
C TYR A 117 0.99 -1.39 1.79
N PHE A 118 2.20 -0.88 2.05
CA PHE A 118 3.22 -1.62 2.79
C PHE A 118 2.79 -1.94 4.22
N ALA A 119 2.23 -0.96 4.93
CA ALA A 119 1.70 -1.14 6.28
C ALA A 119 0.54 -2.15 6.31
N MET A 120 -0.35 -2.17 5.30
CA MET A 120 -1.39 -3.19 5.20
C MET A 120 -0.81 -4.59 5.02
N ARG A 121 0.20 -4.74 4.15
CA ARG A 121 0.87 -6.03 3.93
C ARG A 121 1.62 -6.52 5.16
N ALA A 122 2.30 -5.62 5.88
CA ALA A 122 2.93 -5.91 7.17
C ALA A 122 1.91 -6.26 8.26
N ALA A 123 0.69 -5.71 8.19
CA ALA A 123 -0.44 -6.08 9.05
C ALA A 123 -1.16 -7.37 8.60
N HIS A 124 -0.61 -8.12 7.65
CA HIS A 124 -1.18 -9.36 7.10
C HIS A 124 -2.54 -9.19 6.39
N VAL A 125 -2.85 -7.99 5.89
CA VAL A 125 -3.93 -7.82 4.90
C VAL A 125 -3.47 -8.48 3.61
N ASP A 126 -4.31 -9.29 2.97
CA ASP A 126 -3.94 -9.99 1.74
C ASP A 126 -3.55 -9.02 0.61
N GLU A 127 -2.76 -9.49 -0.34
CA GLU A 127 -2.15 -8.65 -1.36
C GLU A 127 -3.18 -7.93 -2.23
N LYS A 128 -4.24 -8.63 -2.64
CA LYS A 128 -5.26 -8.09 -3.54
C LYS A 128 -6.06 -7.02 -2.83
N THR A 129 -6.51 -7.28 -1.60
CA THR A 129 -7.17 -6.27 -0.77
C THR A 129 -6.28 -5.04 -0.59
N ALA A 130 -5.00 -5.23 -0.25
CA ALA A 130 -4.06 -4.12 -0.07
C ALA A 130 -3.88 -3.30 -1.38
N LYS A 131 -3.82 -3.96 -2.54
CA LYS A 131 -3.75 -3.30 -3.86
C LYS A 131 -5.03 -2.53 -4.18
N ILE A 132 -6.20 -3.11 -3.93
CA ILE A 132 -7.49 -2.44 -4.16
C ILE A 132 -7.59 -1.19 -3.28
N MET A 133 -7.26 -1.30 -2.00
CA MET A 133 -7.31 -0.17 -1.07
C MET A 133 -6.27 0.90 -1.44
N TYR A 134 -5.05 0.50 -1.81
CA TYR A 134 -4.01 1.42 -2.30
C TYR A 134 -4.44 2.15 -3.59
N GLY A 135 -4.95 1.42 -4.58
CA GLY A 135 -5.41 2.02 -5.83
C GLY A 135 -6.56 3.00 -5.61
N ALA A 136 -7.46 2.72 -4.67
CA ALA A 136 -8.55 3.62 -4.32
C ALA A 136 -8.06 4.92 -3.64
N VAL A 137 -7.14 4.84 -2.67
CA VAL A 137 -6.55 6.06 -2.09
C VAL A 137 -5.70 6.80 -3.12
N TYR A 138 -5.04 6.11 -4.04
CA TYR A 138 -4.33 6.75 -5.14
C TYR A 138 -5.28 7.54 -6.07
N LEU A 139 -6.47 7.01 -6.35
CA LEU A 139 -7.47 7.65 -7.20
C LEU A 139 -8.16 8.84 -6.52
N PHE A 140 -8.55 8.69 -5.25
CA PHE A 140 -9.50 9.58 -4.59
C PHE A 140 -8.96 10.26 -3.33
N GLY A 141 -7.79 9.84 -2.86
CA GLY A 141 -7.13 10.41 -1.70
C GLY A 141 -6.70 11.87 -1.92
N PRO A 142 -6.43 12.61 -0.83
CA PRO A 142 -5.97 13.98 -0.90
C PRO A 142 -4.59 14.06 -1.58
N ARG A 143 -4.40 15.10 -2.40
CA ARG A 143 -3.12 15.39 -3.05
C ARG A 143 -2.60 16.76 -2.60
N TRP A 144 -1.29 16.91 -2.50
CA TRP A 144 -0.64 18.17 -2.13
C TRP A 144 0.71 18.35 -2.83
N GLY A 145 1.20 19.60 -2.89
CA GLY A 145 2.33 20.01 -3.72
C GLY A 145 1.91 20.84 -4.95
N PRO A 146 2.87 21.31 -5.76
CA PRO A 146 2.59 22.16 -6.93
C PRO A 146 1.53 21.54 -7.85
N GLY A 147 0.48 22.31 -8.18
CA GLY A 147 -0.60 21.87 -9.07
C GLY A 147 -1.71 21.04 -8.42
N THR A 148 -1.70 20.81 -7.10
CA THR A 148 -2.68 19.91 -6.43
C THR A 148 -3.44 20.53 -5.25
N GLY A 149 -3.09 21.77 -4.84
CA GLY A 149 -3.76 22.47 -3.74
C GLY A 149 -5.12 23.11 -4.13
N PRO A 150 -6.01 23.38 -3.15
CA PRO A 150 -7.24 24.14 -3.40
C PRO A 150 -6.91 25.51 -4.02
N GLY A 151 -7.49 25.81 -5.19
CA GLY A 151 -7.24 27.06 -5.92
C GLY A 151 -6.10 27.03 -6.93
N GLN A 152 -5.38 25.91 -7.10
CA GLN A 152 -4.50 25.70 -8.25
C GLN A 152 -5.34 25.15 -9.41
N ARG A 153 -5.21 25.76 -10.60
CA ARG A 153 -5.94 25.38 -11.82
C ARG A 153 -5.74 23.88 -12.05
N SER A 154 -6.82 23.10 -11.97
CA SER A 154 -6.90 21.63 -11.99
C SER A 154 -6.72 20.88 -10.66
N ALA A 155 -7.29 21.38 -9.55
CA ALA A 155 -7.83 20.44 -8.56
C ALA A 155 -8.79 19.49 -9.32
N PRO A 156 -8.55 18.17 -9.37
CA PRO A 156 -9.41 17.26 -10.12
C PRO A 156 -10.83 17.40 -9.58
N VAL A 157 -11.80 17.53 -10.50
CA VAL A 157 -13.22 17.47 -10.15
C VAL A 157 -13.39 16.23 -9.29
N LYS A 158 -13.82 16.41 -8.03
CA LYS A 158 -14.08 15.27 -7.14
C LYS A 158 -15.11 14.39 -7.85
N ALA A 159 -14.71 13.17 -8.18
CA ALA A 159 -15.60 12.19 -8.79
C ALA A 159 -16.88 12.06 -7.96
N THR A 160 -18.04 11.98 -8.61
CA THR A 160 -19.31 11.69 -7.94
C THR A 160 -19.25 10.33 -7.24
N VAL A 161 -20.18 10.06 -6.33
CA VAL A 161 -20.24 8.75 -5.64
C VAL A 161 -20.36 7.61 -6.67
N GLU A 162 -21.20 7.78 -7.69
CA GLU A 162 -21.40 6.80 -8.75
C GLU A 162 -20.13 6.59 -9.58
N GLN A 163 -19.37 7.66 -9.85
CA GLN A 163 -18.08 7.57 -10.53
C GLN A 163 -17.04 6.84 -9.68
N GLN A 164 -17.02 7.11 -8.36
CA GLN A 164 -16.14 6.41 -7.42
C GLN A 164 -16.46 4.92 -7.36
N GLU A 165 -17.74 4.56 -7.21
CA GLU A 165 -18.19 3.16 -7.20
C GLU A 165 -17.82 2.43 -8.49
N LYS A 166 -18.04 3.06 -9.66
CA LYS A 166 -17.67 2.49 -10.96
C LYS A 166 -16.18 2.23 -11.05
N LEU A 167 -15.35 3.22 -10.71
CA LEU A 167 -13.89 3.12 -10.77
C LEU A 167 -13.34 2.11 -9.76
N VAL A 168 -13.92 2.05 -8.55
CA VAL A 168 -13.59 1.02 -7.55
C VAL A 168 -13.89 -0.37 -8.10
N LYS A 169 -15.02 -0.56 -8.78
CA LYS A 169 -15.38 -1.85 -9.40
C LYS A 169 -14.43 -2.23 -10.54
N GLU A 170 -14.04 -1.27 -11.38
CA GLU A 170 -13.03 -1.48 -12.43
C GLU A 170 -11.67 -1.86 -11.82
N LEU A 171 -11.27 -1.18 -10.74
CA LEU A 171 -10.05 -1.48 -9.99
C LEU A 171 -10.07 -2.87 -9.35
N GLN A 172 -11.19 -3.26 -8.73
CA GLN A 172 -11.38 -4.61 -8.18
C GLN A 172 -11.22 -5.67 -9.27
N ASN A 173 -11.89 -5.50 -10.41
CA ASN A 173 -11.80 -6.45 -11.51
C ASN A 173 -10.36 -6.58 -12.05
N LEU A 174 -9.63 -5.46 -12.19
CA LEU A 174 -8.23 -5.45 -12.59
C LEU A 174 -7.36 -6.25 -11.60
N VAL A 175 -7.47 -5.95 -10.31
CA VAL A 175 -6.63 -6.59 -9.28
C VAL A 175 -6.97 -8.08 -9.15
N GLU A 176 -8.26 -8.44 -9.21
CA GLU A 176 -8.67 -9.83 -9.09
C GLU A 176 -8.21 -10.70 -10.25
N LYS A 177 -8.30 -10.15 -11.47
CA LYS A 177 -7.98 -10.87 -12.71
C LYS A 177 -6.48 -10.90 -12.99
N ASP A 178 -5.83 -9.74 -12.92
CA ASP A 178 -4.48 -9.56 -13.46
C ASP A 178 -3.43 -9.43 -12.34
N ASN A 179 -3.84 -9.15 -11.09
CA ASN A 179 -2.99 -8.92 -9.91
C ASN A 179 -1.69 -8.14 -10.22
N PRO A 180 -1.78 -6.96 -10.85
CA PRO A 180 -0.62 -6.23 -11.37
C PRO A 180 0.35 -5.84 -10.25
N ASP A 181 1.63 -5.64 -10.57
CA ASP A 181 2.56 -4.97 -9.66
C ASP A 181 2.12 -3.53 -9.36
N LEU A 182 2.73 -2.89 -8.36
CA LEU A 182 2.31 -1.56 -7.91
C LEU A 182 2.47 -0.49 -8.98
N ASP A 183 3.51 -0.57 -9.80
CA ASP A 183 3.77 0.44 -10.83
C ASP A 183 2.73 0.34 -11.95
N SER A 184 2.40 -0.90 -12.36
CA SER A 184 1.34 -1.21 -13.33
C SER A 184 -0.05 -0.84 -12.80
N LEU A 185 -0.31 -1.08 -11.52
CA LEU A 185 -1.54 -0.68 -10.84
C LEU A 185 -1.72 0.84 -10.86
N VAL A 186 -0.67 1.59 -10.52
CA VAL A 186 -0.67 3.05 -10.52
C VAL A 186 -0.87 3.60 -11.93
N ALA A 187 -0.20 3.02 -12.93
CA ALA A 187 -0.35 3.41 -14.32
C ALA A 187 -1.78 3.21 -14.81
N GLU A 188 -2.41 2.08 -14.48
CA GLU A 188 -3.79 1.79 -14.87
C GLU A 188 -4.80 2.66 -14.11
N ALA A 189 -4.64 2.84 -12.79
CA ALA A 189 -5.47 3.74 -12.02
C ALA A 189 -5.44 5.17 -12.58
N LYS A 190 -4.26 5.66 -12.99
CA LYS A 190 -4.13 6.94 -13.67
C LYS A 190 -4.94 6.98 -14.97
N ARG A 191 -4.83 5.96 -15.84
CA ARG A 191 -5.61 5.85 -17.08
C ARG A 191 -7.12 5.82 -16.82
N MET A 192 -7.56 5.05 -15.82
CA MET A 192 -8.97 4.98 -15.41
C MET A 192 -9.50 6.37 -15.00
N SER A 193 -8.73 7.12 -14.19
CA SER A 193 -9.08 8.48 -13.78
C SER A 193 -9.19 9.44 -14.96
N GLU A 194 -8.24 9.42 -15.89
CA GLU A 194 -8.23 10.28 -17.08
C GLU A 194 -9.43 10.02 -18.00
N LYS A 195 -9.82 8.74 -18.16
CA LYS A 195 -11.01 8.35 -18.93
C LYS A 195 -12.31 8.81 -18.26
N ALA A 196 -12.39 8.77 -16.93
CA ALA A 196 -13.58 9.16 -16.18
C ALA A 196 -13.80 10.68 -16.09
N THR A 197 -12.73 11.48 -16.17
CA THR A 197 -12.78 12.95 -16.16
C THR A 197 -12.69 13.59 -17.54
N GLY A 198 -12.71 12.78 -18.61
CA GLY A 198 -12.78 13.25 -19.99
C GLY A 198 -14.00 14.15 -20.25
N PRO A 199 -13.97 14.99 -21.31
CA PRO A 199 -15.05 15.93 -21.60
C PRO A 199 -16.40 15.21 -21.69
N LEU A 200 -17.43 15.81 -21.10
CA LEU A 200 -18.81 15.32 -21.19
C LEU A 200 -19.16 15.06 -22.66
N PRO A 201 -19.83 13.94 -22.98
CA PRO A 201 -20.30 13.69 -24.34
C PRO A 201 -21.13 14.90 -24.79
N LYS A 202 -20.91 15.37 -26.02
CA LYS A 202 -21.74 16.44 -26.60
C LYS A 202 -23.19 16.00 -26.50
N SER A 203 -24.07 16.87 -26.01
CA SER A 203 -25.51 16.62 -26.02
C SER A 203 -25.94 16.15 -27.42
N PRO A 204 -26.81 15.15 -27.52
CA PRO A 204 -27.38 14.79 -28.82
C PRO A 204 -28.05 16.02 -29.42
N GLU A 205 -27.76 16.27 -30.71
CA GLU A 205 -28.45 17.27 -31.53
C GLU A 205 -29.94 16.94 -31.71
#